data_AF-A0A352S5V5-F1
#
_entry.id   AF-A0A352S5V5-F1
#
_cell.length_a   1.000
_cell.length_b   1.000
_cell.length_c   1.000
_cell.angle_alpha   90.00
_cell.angle_beta   90.00
_cell.angle_gamma   90.00
#
_symmetry.space_group_name_H-M   'P 1'
#
loop_
_entity.id
_entity.type
_entity.pdbx_description
1 polymer ?
#
loop_
_entity_poly.entity_id
_entity_poly.type
_entity_poly.pdbx_seq_one_letter_code
_entity_poly.pdbx_strand_id
1 'polypeptide(L)'
;QRGWVEPADGGHVMTDAGYAAIGQQRPAPPDGVAKCDTTDDLQLLEGIPIRPGTKLAALVMALRRPQGATSLQLMLATAWQPHTVRGAISGMLRKKLGLN
;
A
#
# COMPACT_ATOMS: atom_id res chain seq x y z
N GLN A 1 -15.22 -14.38 -29.41
CA GLN A 1 -14.80 -13.10 -28.80
C GLN A 1 -14.18 -13.39 -27.43
N ARG A 2 -12.85 -13.32 -27.30
CA ARG A 2 -12.11 -13.60 -26.05
C ARG A 2 -11.26 -12.35 -25.73
N GLY A 3 -11.83 -11.39 -24.98
CA GLY A 3 -11.20 -10.10 -24.66
C GLY A 3 -11.38 -9.68 -23.20
N TRP A 4 -11.51 -10.67 -22.31
CA TRP A 4 -11.83 -10.47 -20.89
C TRP A 4 -10.59 -10.39 -20.00
N VAL A 5 -9.44 -10.84 -20.51
CA VAL A 5 -8.19 -11.01 -19.78
C VAL A 5 -7.03 -10.76 -20.74
N GLU A 6 -6.06 -9.95 -20.31
CA GLU A 6 -4.83 -9.66 -21.05
C GLU A 6 -3.63 -10.26 -20.30
N PRO A 7 -2.62 -10.79 -21.03
CA PRO A 7 -1.37 -11.20 -20.42
C PRO A 7 -0.58 -9.98 -19.94
N ALA A 8 0.01 -10.08 -18.74
CA ALA A 8 0.97 -9.11 -18.22
C ALA A 8 2.23 -9.84 -17.75
N ASP A 9 3.36 -9.14 -17.63
CA ASP A 9 4.65 -9.74 -17.25
C ASP A 9 4.55 -10.45 -15.88
N GLY A 10 4.37 -11.76 -15.91
CA GLY A 10 4.20 -12.64 -14.74
C GLY A 10 2.77 -13.10 -14.42
N GLY A 11 1.76 -12.81 -15.26
CA GLY A 11 0.39 -13.27 -14.99
C GLY A 11 -0.67 -12.84 -16.00
N HIS A 12 -1.92 -12.86 -15.55
CA HIS A 12 -3.09 -12.49 -16.33
C HIS A 12 -3.89 -11.41 -15.59
N VAL A 13 -4.24 -10.32 -16.28
CA VAL A 13 -4.95 -9.18 -15.70
C VAL A 13 -6.29 -9.02 -16.40
N MET A 14 -7.37 -8.78 -15.64
CA MET A 14 -8.69 -8.55 -16.21
C MET A 14 -8.72 -7.22 -16.99
N THR A 15 -9.37 -7.25 -18.16
CA THR A 15 -9.62 -6.02 -18.94
C THR A 15 -10.74 -5.21 -18.32
N ASP A 16 -10.86 -3.95 -18.72
CA ASP A 16 -11.95 -3.07 -18.30
C ASP A 16 -13.34 -3.70 -18.56
N ALA A 17 -13.51 -4.33 -19.72
CA ALA A 17 -14.70 -5.13 -20.04
C ALA A 17 -14.92 -6.29 -19.06
N GLY A 18 -13.85 -6.93 -18.59
CA GLY A 18 -13.92 -7.97 -17.56
C GLY A 18 -14.38 -7.47 -16.21
N TYR A 19 -13.89 -6.33 -15.76
CA TYR A 19 -14.36 -5.69 -14.54
C TYR A 19 -15.85 -5.28 -14.66
N ALA A 20 -16.25 -4.73 -15.81
CA ALA A 20 -17.63 -4.27 -16.03
C ALA A 20 -18.69 -5.38 -15.90
N ALA A 21 -18.42 -6.60 -16.38
CA ALA A 21 -19.43 -7.67 -16.29
C ALA A 21 -19.63 -8.24 -14.89
N ILE A 22 -18.67 -8.06 -13.97
CA ILE A 22 -18.86 -8.39 -12.56
C ILE A 22 -19.37 -7.17 -11.75
N GLY A 23 -19.78 -6.09 -12.44
CA GLY A 23 -20.28 -4.87 -11.81
C GLY A 23 -19.21 -4.09 -11.03
N GLN A 24 -17.93 -4.28 -11.36
CA GLN A 24 -16.81 -3.59 -10.72
C GLN A 24 -16.14 -2.65 -11.73
N GLN A 25 -15.55 -1.55 -11.26
CA GLN A 25 -14.69 -0.72 -12.10
C GLN A 25 -13.23 -1.11 -11.91
N ARG A 26 -12.46 -1.11 -13.01
CA ARG A 26 -11.02 -1.36 -12.97
C ARG A 26 -10.35 -0.29 -12.09
N PRO A 27 -9.62 -0.66 -11.03
CA PRO A 27 -8.84 0.30 -10.28
C PRO A 27 -7.72 0.83 -11.19
N ALA A 28 -7.65 2.15 -11.39
CA ALA A 28 -6.54 2.75 -12.10
C ALA A 28 -5.23 2.37 -11.40
N PRO A 29 -4.21 1.87 -12.13
CA PRO A 29 -2.89 1.66 -11.54
C PRO A 29 -2.44 2.97 -10.91
N PRO A 30 -2.03 2.97 -9.63
CA PRO A 30 -1.42 4.17 -9.06
C PRO A 30 -0.13 4.44 -9.82
N ASP A 31 -0.08 5.55 -10.55
CA ASP A 31 1.14 6.07 -11.16
C ASP A 31 2.24 6.14 -10.10
N GLY A 32 3.35 5.44 -10.33
CA GLY A 32 4.58 5.63 -9.58
C GLY A 32 4.75 4.75 -8.33
N VAL A 33 4.59 3.42 -8.44
CA VAL A 33 5.29 2.52 -7.51
C VAL A 33 6.77 2.53 -7.87
N ALA A 34 7.46 3.61 -7.48
CA ALA A 34 8.91 3.64 -7.47
C ALA A 34 9.39 2.51 -6.57
N LYS A 35 10.19 1.60 -7.11
CA LYS A 35 11.04 0.72 -6.31
C LYS A 35 11.99 1.63 -5.54
N CYS A 36 11.70 1.88 -4.26
CA CYS A 36 12.59 2.62 -3.38
C CYS A 36 13.51 1.60 -2.70
N ASP A 37 14.81 1.71 -2.95
CA ASP A 37 15.85 0.96 -2.27
C ASP A 37 15.75 1.21 -0.75
N THR A 38 15.37 0.15 -0.03
CA THR A 38 14.61 0.23 1.24
C THR A 38 15.49 0.21 2.50
N THR A 39 16.80 0.47 2.40
CA THR A 39 17.74 0.13 3.48
C THR A 39 18.16 1.32 4.34
N ASP A 40 18.38 2.50 3.77
CA ASP A 40 19.05 3.60 4.51
C ASP A 40 18.07 4.57 5.20
N ASP A 41 16.84 4.72 4.69
CA ASP A 41 15.86 5.66 5.24
C ASP A 41 15.25 5.23 6.59
N LEU A 42 15.56 4.00 7.04
CA LEU A 42 15.04 3.42 8.28
C LEU A 42 15.85 3.81 9.52
N GLN A 43 17.10 4.26 9.36
CA GLN A 43 17.96 4.65 10.48
C GLN A 43 17.94 6.16 10.78
N LEU A 44 17.54 7.02 9.84
CA LEU A 44 17.86 8.45 9.90
C LEU A 44 16.77 9.38 10.44
N LEU A 45 15.59 8.90 10.81
CA LEU A 45 14.59 9.76 11.47
C LEU A 45 14.00 9.12 12.72
N GLU A 46 14.69 9.41 13.82
CA GLU A 46 14.36 9.41 15.25
C GLU A 46 13.04 8.77 15.71
N GLY A 47 13.18 7.77 16.59
CA GLY A 47 12.25 7.59 17.70
C GLY A 47 11.45 6.29 17.75
N ILE A 48 11.31 5.54 16.66
CA ILE A 48 10.68 4.21 16.71
C ILE A 48 11.54 3.15 16.05
N PRO A 49 12.03 2.15 16.81
CA PRO A 49 12.64 0.97 16.22
C PRO A 49 11.53 0.09 15.60
N ILE A 50 11.08 0.45 14.40
CA ILE A 50 10.25 -0.42 13.58
C ILE A 50 11.20 -1.31 12.79
N ARG A 51 11.10 -2.63 12.99
CA ARG A 51 11.94 -3.58 12.28
C ARG A 51 11.71 -3.47 10.77
N PRO A 52 12.77 -3.39 9.94
CA PRO A 52 12.68 -3.48 8.48
C PRO A 52 11.93 -4.73 8.03
N GLY A 53 11.30 -4.64 6.87
CA GLY A 53 10.60 -5.77 6.23
C GLY A 53 9.28 -6.17 6.90
N THR A 54 8.77 -5.36 7.84
CA THR A 54 7.44 -5.57 8.41
C THR A 54 6.38 -4.76 7.64
N LYS A 55 5.14 -5.25 7.62
CA LYS A 55 4.00 -4.49 7.05
C LYS A 55 3.81 -3.13 7.74
N LEU A 56 4.16 -3.05 9.02
CA LEU A 56 4.15 -1.79 9.76
C LEU A 56 5.24 -0.82 9.28
N ALA A 57 6.43 -1.31 8.92
CA ALA A 57 7.47 -0.49 8.29
C ALA A 57 6.98 0.08 6.96
N ALA A 58 6.34 -0.75 6.11
CA ALA A 58 5.78 -0.30 4.83
C ALA A 58 4.70 0.78 5.02
N LEU A 59 3.83 0.63 6.03
CA LEU A 59 2.81 1.62 6.38
C LEU A 59 3.43 2.96 6.82
N VAL A 60 4.46 2.92 7.69
CA VAL A 60 5.13 4.13 8.18
C VAL A 60 5.91 4.81 7.06
N MET A 61 6.61 4.06 6.20
CA MET A 61 7.27 4.62 5.03
C MET A 61 6.30 5.35 4.11
N ALA A 62 5.16 4.71 3.80
CA ALA A 62 4.16 5.33 2.94
C ALA A 62 3.63 6.64 3.52
N LEU A 63 3.39 6.69 4.84
CA LEU A 63 2.91 7.88 5.56
C LEU A 63 3.98 8.98 5.74
N ARG A 64 5.26 8.63 5.78
CA ARG A 64 6.37 9.60 5.89
C ARG A 64 6.60 10.42 4.62
N ARG A 65 6.06 10.01 3.48
CA ARG A 65 6.15 10.79 2.23
C ARG A 65 5.51 12.17 2.44
N PRO A 66 6.05 13.24 1.84
CA PRO A 66 5.52 14.60 2.04
C PRO A 66 4.07 14.76 1.57
N GLN A 67 3.63 13.96 0.60
CA GLN A 67 2.24 13.90 0.13
C GLN A 67 1.35 12.96 0.97
N GLY A 68 1.92 12.28 1.95
CA GLY A 68 1.28 11.23 2.74
C GLY A 68 1.01 9.94 1.96
N ALA A 69 0.02 9.18 2.40
CA ALA A 69 -0.48 8.00 1.70
C ALA A 69 -1.99 7.92 1.75
N THR A 70 -2.59 7.49 0.65
CA THR A 70 -4.03 7.20 0.61
C THR A 70 -4.32 5.85 1.27
N SER A 71 -5.55 5.66 1.74
CA SER A 71 -5.98 4.37 2.32
C SER A 71 -5.73 3.20 1.36
N LEU A 72 -5.99 3.40 0.06
CA LEU A 72 -5.76 2.38 -0.97
C LEU A 72 -4.27 2.02 -1.10
N GLN A 73 -3.39 3.02 -1.09
CA GLN A 73 -1.93 2.78 -1.14
C GLN A 73 -1.45 2.00 0.08
N LEU A 74 -1.98 2.29 1.26
CA LEU A 74 -1.66 1.56 2.48
C LEU A 74 -2.17 0.11 2.43
N MET A 75 -3.37 -0.12 1.90
CA MET A 75 -3.90 -1.46 1.70
C MET A 75 -3.03 -2.27 0.73
N LEU A 76 -2.60 -1.67 -0.38
CA LEU A 76 -1.73 -2.33 -1.35
C LEU A 76 -0.35 -2.66 -0.77
N ALA A 77 0.25 -1.73 -0.01
CA ALA A 77 1.56 -1.92 0.60
C ALA A 77 1.57 -2.99 1.71
N THR A 78 0.42 -3.23 2.36
CA THR A 78 0.33 -4.13 3.52
C THR A 78 -0.48 -5.40 3.25
N ALA A 79 -1.23 -5.46 2.15
CA ALA A 79 -2.27 -6.45 1.90
C ALA A 79 -3.27 -6.55 3.08
N TRP A 80 -3.58 -5.42 3.72
CA TRP A 80 -4.58 -5.35 4.78
C TRP A 80 -5.90 -4.75 4.27
N GLN A 81 -7.00 -5.13 4.93
CA GLN A 81 -8.31 -4.55 4.68
C GLN A 81 -8.41 -3.12 5.27
N PRO A 82 -9.35 -2.28 4.77
CA PRO A 82 -9.45 -0.87 5.18
C PRO A 82 -9.56 -0.68 6.69
N HIS A 83 -10.34 -1.53 7.37
CA HIS A 83 -10.55 -1.44 8.81
C HIS A 83 -9.30 -1.82 9.62
N THR A 84 -8.49 -2.76 9.12
CA THR A 84 -7.22 -3.15 9.75
C THR A 84 -6.20 -2.02 9.64
N VAL A 85 -6.10 -1.38 8.46
CA VAL A 85 -5.26 -0.19 8.27
C VAL A 85 -5.66 0.91 9.23
N ARG A 86 -6.97 1.19 9.35
CA ARG A 86 -7.50 2.20 10.29
C ARG A 86 -7.14 1.88 11.74
N GLY A 87 -7.32 0.64 12.18
CA GLY A 87 -6.98 0.21 13.55
C GLY A 87 -5.47 0.26 13.84
N ALA A 88 -4.64 -0.10 12.87
CA ALA A 88 -3.19 -0.01 13.00
C ALA A 88 -2.72 1.45 13.19
N ILE A 89 -3.30 2.38 12.44
CA ILE A 89 -2.98 3.82 12.56
C ILE A 89 -3.46 4.37 13.91
N SER A 90 -4.73 4.15 14.25
CA SER A 90 -5.34 4.76 15.45
C SER A 90 -4.81 4.18 16.76
N GLY A 91 -4.40 2.91 16.77
CA GLY A 91 -3.93 2.22 17.96
C GLY A 91 -2.41 2.07 18.00
N MET A 92 -1.87 1.27 17.09
CA MET A 92 -0.46 0.84 17.14
C MET A 92 0.49 1.99 16.81
N LEU A 93 0.21 2.72 15.73
CA LEU A 93 1.06 3.81 15.27
C LEU A 93 1.03 5.00 16.23
N ARG A 94 -0.16 5.43 16.68
CA ARG A 94 -0.32 6.50 17.68
C ARG A 94 0.49 6.21 18.96
N LYS A 95 0.40 5.00 19.50
CA LYS A 95 1.15 4.58 20.70
C LYS A 95 2.66 4.53 20.46
N LYS A 96 3.08 4.01 19.29
CA LYS A 96 4.50 3.87 18.96
C LYS A 96 5.17 5.23 18.71
N LEU A 97 4.44 6.20 18.15
CA LEU A 97 4.92 7.57 17.87
C LEU A 97 4.76 8.55 19.05
N GLY A 98 4.17 8.14 20.17
CA GLY A 98 3.97 9.03 21.32
C GLY A 98 2.96 10.18 21.07
N LEU A 99 2.05 10.01 20.09
CA LEU A 99 1.07 11.02 19.66
C LEU A 99 -0.18 11.02 20.56
N ASN A 100 0.01 11.11 21.88
CA ASN A 100 -1.11 11.07 22.83
C ASN A 100 -1.98 12.32 22.77
#